data_AF-A0A8S1ABG0-F1
#
_entry.id   AF-A0A8S1ABG0-F1
#
_cell.length_a   1.000
_cell.length_b   1.000
_cell.length_c   1.000
_cell.angle_alpha   90.00
_cell.angle_beta   90.00
_cell.angle_gamma   90.00
#
_symmetry.space_group_name_H-M   'P 1'
#
loop_
_entity.id
_entity.type
_entity.pdbx_description
1 polymer ?
#
loop_
_entity_poly.entity_id
_entity_poly.type
_entity_poly.pdbx_seq_one_letter_code
_entity_poly.pdbx_strand_id
1 'polypeptide(L)'
;MSTFNCTKRELIVSYIEGGKTTAASKKRKNTVLRNEYGLEHILSAYLQGLRSIGKGNEAKAVEKLRLADAEKKVFVINQLDDAKIIKGLTDEEALSVFIDLELTKVQYLYLRNVTDERNCSLFPPYCKIQEMKEICYPPSSTIEITNTYAKIS
;
A
#
# COMPACT_ATOMS: atom_id res chain seq x y z
N MET A 1 -23.28 13.93 -36.74
CA MET A 1 -23.51 13.13 -35.52
C MET A 1 -22.16 12.64 -34.97
N SER A 2 -21.49 13.45 -34.16
CA SER A 2 -20.20 13.07 -33.54
C SER A 2 -19.93 13.90 -32.27
N THR A 3 -20.90 13.93 -31.35
CA THR A 3 -20.76 14.65 -30.07
C THR A 3 -21.12 13.76 -28.87
N PHE A 4 -21.63 12.55 -29.09
CA PHE A 4 -22.10 11.65 -28.02
C PHE A 4 -21.00 10.78 -27.36
N ASN A 5 -19.78 10.76 -27.90
CA ASN A 5 -18.69 9.91 -27.41
C ASN A 5 -17.71 10.60 -26.46
N CYS A 6 -17.73 11.94 -26.34
CA CYS A 6 -16.78 12.67 -25.51
C CYS A 6 -17.22 12.73 -24.03
N THR A 7 -18.51 12.97 -23.77
CA THR A 7 -19.09 13.11 -22.42
C THR A 7 -19.15 11.81 -21.62
N LYS A 8 -19.27 10.65 -22.29
CA LYS A 8 -19.28 9.34 -21.62
C LYS A 8 -17.93 8.96 -21.00
N ARG A 9 -16.82 9.38 -21.61
CA ARG A 9 -15.48 9.16 -21.06
C ARG A 9 -15.24 10.03 -19.82
N GLU A 10 -15.67 11.29 -19.86
CA GLU A 10 -15.51 12.23 -18.73
C GLU A 10 -16.33 11.82 -17.50
N LEU A 11 -17.53 11.26 -17.69
CA LEU A 11 -18.34 10.70 -16.60
C LEU A 11 -17.70 9.47 -15.94
N ILE A 12 -17.06 8.60 -16.72
CA ILE A 12 -16.38 7.40 -16.19
C ILE A 12 -15.06 7.79 -15.50
N VAL A 13 -14.29 8.73 -16.07
CA VAL A 13 -13.04 9.24 -15.50
C VAL A 13 -13.32 10.01 -14.20
N SER A 14 -14.32 10.88 -14.16
CA SER A 14 -14.72 11.57 -12.92
C SER A 14 -15.21 10.63 -11.81
N TYR A 15 -15.73 9.45 -12.17
CA TYR A 15 -16.13 8.42 -11.22
C TYR A 15 -14.94 7.67 -10.62
N ILE A 16 -13.90 7.43 -11.42
CA ILE A 16 -12.67 6.75 -11.01
C ILE A 16 -11.72 7.70 -10.26
N GLU A 17 -11.67 8.97 -10.66
CA GLU A 17 -10.78 9.97 -10.06
C GLU A 17 -11.28 10.53 -8.73
N GLY A 18 -12.54 10.29 -8.34
CA GLY A 18 -13.04 10.49 -6.97
C GLY A 18 -12.70 11.83 -6.33
N GLY A 19 -12.44 12.86 -7.14
CA GLY A 19 -11.83 14.11 -6.72
C GLY A 19 -12.76 14.92 -5.83
N LYS A 20 -12.33 15.16 -4.59
CA LYS A 20 -12.79 16.22 -3.67
C LYS A 20 -14.31 16.39 -3.50
N THR A 21 -15.07 15.30 -3.36
CA THR A 21 -16.50 15.38 -2.99
C THR A 21 -16.80 14.60 -1.71
N THR A 22 -17.73 15.14 -0.89
CA THR A 22 -18.15 14.52 0.37
C THR A 22 -18.86 13.18 0.11
N ALA A 23 -18.77 12.24 1.06
CA ALA A 23 -19.37 10.91 0.95
C ALA A 23 -20.89 10.96 0.62
N ALA A 24 -21.60 11.94 1.19
CA ALA A 24 -23.03 12.17 0.92
C ALA A 24 -23.31 12.53 -0.55
N SER A 25 -22.47 13.37 -1.15
CA SER A 25 -22.59 13.77 -2.56
C SER A 25 -22.33 12.59 -3.50
N LYS A 26 -21.32 11.77 -3.20
CA LYS A 26 -21.01 10.53 -3.94
C LYS A 26 -22.18 9.55 -3.91
N LYS A 27 -22.82 9.37 -2.75
CA LYS A 27 -23.99 8.51 -2.59
C LYS A 27 -25.16 9.00 -3.44
N ARG A 28 -25.49 10.30 -3.38
CA ARG A 28 -26.58 10.89 -4.18
C ARG A 28 -26.35 10.71 -5.68
N LYS A 29 -25.14 10.99 -6.18
CA LYS A 29 -24.77 10.78 -7.59
C LYS A 29 -24.87 9.31 -8.00
N ASN A 30 -24.42 8.39 -7.16
CA ASN A 30 -24.54 6.96 -7.43
C ASN A 30 -26.02 6.50 -7.49
N THR A 31 -26.88 7.02 -6.62
CA THR A 31 -28.33 6.72 -6.68
C THR A 31 -28.95 7.18 -7.99
N VAL A 32 -28.63 8.39 -8.45
CA VAL A 32 -29.11 8.89 -9.75
C VAL A 32 -28.64 7.98 -10.88
N LEU A 33 -27.35 7.65 -10.92
CA LEU A 33 -26.78 6.78 -11.95
C LEU A 33 -27.37 5.37 -11.95
N ARG A 34 -27.66 4.79 -10.78
CA ARG A 34 -28.33 3.48 -10.67
C ARG A 34 -29.77 3.49 -11.17
N ASN A 35 -30.46 4.61 -11.01
CA ASN A 35 -31.83 4.77 -11.48
C ASN A 35 -31.88 5.02 -12.99
N GLU A 36 -30.89 5.75 -13.52
CA GLU A 36 -30.79 6.08 -14.95
C GLU A 36 -30.21 4.91 -15.77
N TYR A 37 -29.19 4.23 -15.23
CA TYR A 37 -28.49 3.12 -15.86
C TYR A 37 -28.59 1.89 -14.98
N GLY A 38 -29.03 0.76 -15.56
CA GLY A 38 -29.03 -0.52 -14.84
C GLY A 38 -27.63 -0.93 -14.38
N LEU A 39 -27.57 -1.75 -13.32
CA LEU A 39 -26.31 -2.21 -12.70
C LEU A 39 -25.33 -2.85 -13.70
N GLU A 40 -25.86 -3.58 -14.68
CA GLU A 40 -25.07 -4.26 -15.71
C GLU A 40 -24.28 -3.28 -16.60
N HIS A 41 -24.91 -2.16 -16.97
CA HIS A 41 -24.27 -1.13 -17.78
C HIS A 41 -23.20 -0.36 -16.99
N ILE A 42 -23.46 -0.15 -15.70
CA ILE A 42 -22.48 0.47 -14.81
C ILE A 42 -21.27 -0.45 -14.63
N LEU A 43 -21.50 -1.75 -14.45
CA LEU A 43 -20.43 -2.74 -14.27
C LEU A 43 -19.56 -2.88 -15.52
N SER A 44 -20.17 -2.94 -16.70
CA SER A 44 -19.41 -3.03 -17.96
C SER A 44 -18.58 -1.77 -18.23
N ALA A 45 -19.14 -0.58 -17.99
CA ALA A 45 -18.43 0.69 -18.08
C ALA A 45 -17.24 0.75 -17.10
N TYR A 46 -17.43 0.27 -15.87
CA TYR A 46 -16.38 0.19 -14.86
C TYR A 46 -15.25 -0.76 -15.29
N LEU A 47 -15.57 -1.97 -15.77
CA LEU A 47 -14.59 -2.92 -16.30
C LEU A 47 -13.80 -2.35 -17.48
N GLN A 48 -14.47 -1.62 -18.38
CA GLN A 48 -13.81 -0.96 -19.50
C GLN A 48 -12.89 0.17 -19.03
N GLY A 49 -13.30 0.94 -18.02
CA GLY A 49 -12.47 1.95 -17.37
C GLY A 49 -11.19 1.36 -16.77
N LEU A 50 -11.32 0.29 -15.96
CA LEU A 50 -10.16 -0.39 -15.37
C LEU A 50 -9.17 -0.90 -16.42
N ARG A 51 -9.66 -1.49 -17.50
CA ARG A 51 -8.81 -1.94 -18.62
C ARG A 51 -8.11 -0.77 -19.30
N SER A 52 -8.80 0.35 -19.49
CA SER A 52 -8.21 1.55 -20.12
C SER A 52 -7.13 2.23 -19.28
N ILE A 53 -7.17 2.07 -17.95
CA ILE A 53 -6.19 2.63 -17.01
C ILE A 53 -5.00 1.65 -16.80
N GLY A 54 -5.02 0.49 -17.46
CA GLY A 54 -3.98 -0.54 -17.31
C GLY A 54 -4.16 -1.44 -16.07
N LYS A 55 -5.26 -1.29 -15.33
CA LYS A 55 -5.63 -2.09 -14.16
C LYS A 55 -6.34 -3.40 -14.56
N GLY A 56 -5.73 -4.16 -15.46
CA GLY A 56 -6.33 -5.37 -16.04
C GLY A 56 -6.60 -6.50 -15.04
N ASN A 57 -5.75 -6.64 -14.01
CA ASN A 57 -5.93 -7.65 -12.96
C ASN A 57 -7.16 -7.34 -12.09
N GLU A 58 -7.36 -6.07 -11.75
CA GLU A 58 -8.54 -5.60 -11.01
C GLU A 58 -9.82 -5.85 -11.82
N ALA A 59 -9.81 -5.58 -13.13
CA ALA A 59 -10.93 -5.89 -14.01
C ALA A 59 -11.27 -7.38 -14.04
N LYS A 60 -10.25 -8.25 -14.14
CA LYS A 60 -10.44 -9.71 -14.09
C LYS A 60 -10.99 -10.19 -12.74
N ALA A 61 -10.56 -9.58 -11.63
CA ALA A 61 -11.08 -9.92 -10.30
C ALA A 61 -12.56 -9.56 -10.17
N VAL A 62 -12.96 -8.37 -10.61
CA VAL A 62 -14.36 -7.91 -10.60
C VAL A 62 -15.25 -8.81 -11.47
N GLU A 63 -14.76 -9.23 -12.63
CA GLU A 63 -15.47 -10.14 -13.54
C GLU A 63 -15.63 -11.56 -12.95
N LYS A 64 -14.60 -12.06 -12.24
CA LYS A 64 -14.70 -13.31 -11.48
C LYS A 64 -15.70 -13.20 -10.33
N LEU A 65 -15.70 -12.09 -9.58
CA LEU A 65 -16.65 -11.85 -8.50
C LEU A 65 -18.10 -11.78 -9.01
N ARG A 66 -18.33 -11.28 -10.22
CA ARG A 66 -19.65 -11.27 -10.86
C ARG A 66 -20.18 -12.69 -11.10
N LEU A 67 -19.34 -13.56 -11.66
CA LEU A 67 -19.72 -14.92 -12.07
C LEU A 67 -19.64 -15.95 -10.94
N ALA A 68 -19.01 -15.60 -9.82
CA ALA A 68 -18.80 -16.48 -8.69
C ALA A 68 -20.06 -16.66 -7.83
N ASP A 69 -20.30 -17.92 -7.44
CA ASP A 69 -21.21 -18.29 -6.36
C ASP A 69 -20.74 -17.69 -5.02
N ALA A 70 -21.63 -17.61 -4.03
CA ALA A 70 -21.33 -16.98 -2.73
C ALA A 70 -20.03 -17.51 -2.08
N GLU A 71 -19.79 -18.81 -2.16
CA GLU A 71 -18.58 -19.47 -1.63
C GLU A 71 -17.31 -19.08 -2.40
N LYS A 72 -17.40 -18.99 -3.73
CA LYS A 72 -16.28 -18.59 -4.59
C LYS A 72 -15.98 -17.09 -4.44
N LYS A 73 -16.96 -16.26 -4.11
CA LYS A 73 -16.76 -14.83 -3.79
C LYS A 73 -15.90 -14.67 -2.55
N VAL A 74 -16.18 -15.44 -1.49
CA VAL A 74 -15.36 -15.44 -0.26
C VAL A 74 -13.91 -15.83 -0.57
N PHE A 75 -13.70 -16.85 -1.40
CA PHE A 75 -12.35 -17.27 -1.81
C PHE A 75 -11.60 -16.19 -2.60
N VAL A 76 -12.26 -15.50 -3.54
CA VAL A 76 -11.64 -14.41 -4.30
C VAL A 76 -11.35 -13.19 -3.41
N ILE A 77 -12.21 -12.88 -2.45
CA ILE A 77 -11.97 -11.82 -1.46
C ILE A 77 -10.75 -12.16 -0.61
N ASN A 78 -10.67 -13.39 -0.08
CA ASN A 78 -9.52 -13.84 0.70
C ASN A 78 -8.22 -13.78 -0.11
N GLN A 79 -8.23 -14.12 -1.40
CA GLN A 79 -7.05 -13.97 -2.27
C GLN A 79 -6.64 -12.51 -2.53
N LEU A 80 -7.58 -11.56 -2.46
CA LEU A 80 -7.29 -10.13 -2.57
C LEU A 80 -6.75 -9.57 -1.25
N ASP A 81 -7.21 -10.08 -0.12
CA ASP A 81 -6.67 -9.75 1.20
C ASP A 81 -5.28 -10.38 1.41
N ASP A 82 -5.05 -11.56 0.81
CA ASP A 82 -3.74 -12.22 0.69
C ASP A 82 -2.83 -11.53 -0.34
N ALA A 83 -3.22 -10.38 -0.92
CA ALA A 83 -2.30 -9.48 -1.61
C ALA A 83 -1.33 -8.87 -0.61
N LYS A 84 -0.42 -9.73 -0.13
CA LYS A 84 0.82 -9.51 0.59
C LYS A 84 0.84 -8.13 1.23
N ILE A 85 0.14 -7.97 2.36
CA ILE A 85 0.47 -6.90 3.29
C ILE A 85 1.98 -7.05 3.49
N ILE A 86 2.74 -6.11 2.93
CA ILE A 86 4.19 -6.11 3.07
C ILE A 86 4.41 -5.86 4.54
N LYS A 87 4.62 -6.94 5.30
CA LYS A 87 4.90 -6.85 6.71
C LYS A 87 6.21 -6.10 6.82
N GLY A 88 6.20 -5.00 7.56
CA GLY A 88 7.42 -4.25 7.87
C GLY A 88 8.44 -5.16 8.57
N LEU A 89 9.71 -4.79 8.43
CA LEU A 89 10.80 -5.42 9.15
C LEU A 89 10.59 -5.27 10.65
N THR A 90 10.94 -6.30 11.41
CA THR A 90 11.06 -6.18 12.86
C THR A 90 12.27 -5.30 13.23
N ASP A 91 12.33 -4.85 14.48
CA ASP A 91 13.45 -4.03 14.96
C ASP A 91 14.80 -4.79 14.83
N GLU A 92 14.79 -6.10 15.05
CA GLU A 92 15.94 -7.00 14.89
C GLU A 92 16.34 -7.18 13.42
N GLU A 93 15.38 -7.46 12.54
CA GLU A 93 15.64 -7.61 11.10
C GLU A 93 16.19 -6.30 10.51
N ALA A 94 15.62 -5.17 10.92
CA ALA A 94 16.08 -3.86 10.48
C ALA A 94 17.47 -3.51 11.03
N LEU A 95 17.82 -3.95 12.24
CA LEU A 95 19.18 -3.82 12.76
C LEU A 95 20.18 -4.67 11.96
N SER A 96 19.81 -5.91 11.60
CA SER A 96 20.64 -6.76 10.72
C SER A 96 20.92 -6.05 9.41
N VAL A 97 19.87 -5.58 8.71
CA VAL A 97 20.02 -4.85 7.43
C VAL A 97 20.87 -3.59 7.60
N PHE A 98 20.73 -2.87 8.72
CA PHE A 98 21.54 -1.69 9.01
C PHE A 98 23.03 -2.02 9.10
N ILE A 99 23.37 -3.13 9.75
CA ILE A 99 24.76 -3.58 9.96
C ILE A 99 25.31 -4.21 8.67
N ASP A 100 24.58 -5.15 8.07
CA ASP A 100 25.00 -5.94 6.90
C ASP A 100 25.26 -5.07 5.67
N LEU A 101 24.54 -3.95 5.55
CA LEU A 101 24.71 -2.99 4.45
C LEU A 101 25.56 -1.78 4.84
N GLU A 102 26.16 -1.77 6.03
CA GLU A 102 27.01 -0.69 6.56
C GLU A 102 26.35 0.70 6.44
N LEU A 103 25.05 0.77 6.70
CA LEU A 103 24.29 2.00 6.49
C LEU A 103 24.69 3.08 7.50
N THR A 104 24.82 4.30 7.01
CA THR A 104 24.79 5.48 7.87
C THR A 104 23.35 5.78 8.31
N LYS A 105 23.19 6.51 9.43
CA LYS A 105 21.89 6.99 9.90
C LYS A 105 21.11 7.74 8.80
N VAL A 106 21.81 8.58 8.03
CA VAL A 106 21.20 9.39 6.96
C VAL A 106 20.67 8.50 5.85
N GLN A 107 21.44 7.49 5.42
CA GLN A 107 21.01 6.54 4.38
C GLN A 107 19.82 5.68 4.84
N TYR A 108 19.83 5.23 6.10
CA TYR A 108 18.71 4.49 6.67
C TYR A 108 17.42 5.32 6.68
N LEU A 109 17.50 6.57 7.14
CA LEU A 109 16.34 7.49 7.14
C LEU A 109 15.86 7.79 5.72
N TYR A 110 16.76 7.94 4.76
CA TYR A 110 16.40 8.09 3.35
C TYR A 110 15.63 6.88 2.82
N LEU A 111 16.12 5.66 3.06
CA LEU A 111 15.43 4.42 2.64
C LEU A 111 14.02 4.35 3.22
N ARG A 112 13.88 4.63 4.53
CA ARG A 112 12.59 4.67 5.21
C ARG A 112 11.64 5.69 4.60
N ASN A 113 12.12 6.92 4.33
CA ASN A 113 11.28 7.96 3.73
C ASN A 113 10.79 7.55 2.34
N VAL A 114 11.66 6.97 1.51
CA VAL A 114 11.30 6.50 0.16
C VAL A 114 10.25 5.39 0.23
N THR A 115 10.29 4.50 1.22
CA THR A 115 9.27 3.47 1.39
C THR A 115 7.95 4.05 1.92
N ASP A 116 8.02 4.97 2.87
CA ASP A 116 6.85 5.63 3.46
C ASP A 116 6.08 6.47 2.41
N GLU A 117 6.78 7.18 1.53
CA GLU A 117 6.19 7.93 0.41
C GLU A 117 5.38 7.04 -0.55
N ARG A 118 5.74 5.75 -0.63
CA ARG A 118 5.04 4.75 -1.44
C ARG A 118 3.95 4.01 -0.66
N ASN A 119 3.56 4.52 0.51
CA ASN A 119 2.63 3.91 1.45
C ASN A 119 3.08 2.49 1.89
N CYS A 120 4.39 2.27 1.96
CA CYS A 120 4.99 1.01 2.40
C CYS A 120 5.81 1.26 3.67
N SER A 121 5.22 0.99 4.84
CA SER A 121 5.90 1.13 6.13
C SER A 121 6.84 -0.06 6.37
N LEU A 122 7.91 -0.16 5.58
CA LEU A 122 8.83 -1.31 5.61
C LEU A 122 9.87 -1.21 6.72
N PHE A 123 10.43 -0.02 6.97
CA PHE A 123 11.51 0.17 7.95
C PHE A 123 10.98 0.80 9.25
N PRO A 124 11.34 0.25 10.43
CA PRO A 124 10.99 0.87 11.71
C PRO A 124 11.71 2.22 11.88
N PRO A 125 11.26 3.07 12.82
CA PRO A 125 11.94 4.33 13.11
C PRO A 125 13.33 4.08 13.71
N TYR A 126 14.28 4.98 13.42
CA TYR A 126 15.68 4.83 13.85
C TYR A 126 15.86 4.72 15.38
N CYS A 127 14.94 5.26 16.19
CA CYS A 127 14.99 5.09 17.65
C CYS A 127 14.95 3.62 18.07
N LYS A 128 14.21 2.77 17.34
CA LYS A 128 14.17 1.32 17.59
C LYS A 128 15.48 0.62 17.27
N ILE A 129 16.14 1.05 16.21
CA ILE A 129 17.49 0.58 15.89
C ILE A 129 18.49 0.96 16.97
N GLN A 130 18.35 2.17 17.54
CA GLN A 130 19.20 2.62 18.63
C GLN A 130 18.95 1.82 19.92
N GLU A 131 17.68 1.62 20.31
CA GLU A 131 17.30 0.78 21.45
C GLU A 131 17.89 -0.63 21.30
N MET A 132 17.79 -1.24 20.10
CA MET A 132 18.35 -2.56 19.84
C MET A 132 19.88 -2.60 19.93
N LYS A 133 20.58 -1.57 19.44
CA LYS A 133 22.04 -1.47 19.62
C LYS A 133 22.42 -1.44 21.08
N GLU A 134 21.72 -0.64 21.89
CA GLU A 134 21.97 -0.52 23.33
C GLU A 134 21.76 -1.86 24.05
N ILE A 135 20.75 -2.64 23.65
CA ILE A 135 20.50 -3.99 24.18
C ILE A 135 21.65 -4.95 23.85
N CYS A 136 22.27 -4.82 22.67
CA CYS A 136 23.37 -5.70 22.25
C CYS A 136 24.72 -5.35 22.88
N TYR A 137 24.91 -4.12 23.39
CA TYR A 137 26.17 -3.73 24.01
C TYR A 137 26.28 -4.26 25.45
N PRO A 138 27.48 -4.70 25.88
CA PRO A 138 27.69 -5.05 27.27
C PRO A 138 27.53 -3.81 28.17
N PRO A 139 27.25 -3.99 29.48
CA PRO A 139 27.10 -2.88 30.41
C PRO A 139 28.31 -1.96 30.39
N SER A 140 28.12 -0.64 30.48
CA SER A 140 29.24 0.31 30.46
C SER A 140 30.26 0.07 31.58
N SER A 141 29.83 -0.54 32.69
CA SER A 141 30.70 -0.91 33.80
C SER A 141 31.70 -2.03 33.48
N THR A 142 31.47 -2.83 32.43
CA THR A 142 32.36 -3.91 32.02
C THR A 142 33.30 -3.52 30.88
N ILE A 143 33.14 -2.30 30.34
CA ILE A 143 33.91 -1.78 29.23
C ILE A 143 35.00 -0.84 29.75
N GLU A 144 36.25 -1.15 29.44
CA GLU A 144 37.40 -0.28 29.70
C GLU A 144 37.99 0.17 28.36
N ILE A 145 37.99 1.47 28.09
CA ILE A 145 38.54 2.07 26.87
C ILE A 145 39.64 3.06 27.27
N THR A 146 40.85 2.81 26.78
CA THR A 146 42.00 3.73 26.88
C THR A 146 42.44 4.17 25.49
N ASN A 147 43.39 5.10 25.41
CA ASN A 147 43.93 5.56 24.12
C ASN A 147 44.63 4.45 23.32
N THR A 148 45.00 3.33 23.96
CA THR A 148 45.80 2.27 23.35
C THR A 148 45.07 0.93 23.26
N TYR A 149 44.08 0.67 24.10
CA TYR A 149 43.32 -0.58 24.06
C TYR A 149 41.87 -0.41 24.49
N ALA A 150 41.04 -1.37 24.09
CA ALA A 150 39.70 -1.57 24.62
C ALA A 150 39.59 -3.00 25.17
N LYS A 151 38.96 -3.16 26.33
CA LYS A 151 38.75 -4.44 27.01
C LYS A 151 37.31 -4.55 27.48
N ILE A 152 36.73 -5.74 27.32
CA ILE A 152 35.45 -6.14 27.89
C ILE A 152 35.76 -7.18 28.98
N SER A 153 35.30 -6.93 30.21
CA SER A 153 35.53 -7.81 31.38
C SER A 153 34.31 -8.66 31.72
#